data_AF-A0A7W0TQX7-F1
#
_entry.id   AF-A0A7W0TQX7-F1
#
_cell.length_a   1.000
_cell.length_b   1.000
_cell.length_c   1.000
_cell.angle_alpha   90.00
_cell.angle_beta   90.00
_cell.angle_gamma   90.00
#
_symmetry.space_group_name_H-M   'P 1'
#
loop_
_entity.id
_entity.type
_entity.pdbx_description
1 polymer ?
#
loop_
_entity_poly.entity_id
_entity_poly.type
_entity_poly.pdbx_seq_one_letter_code
_entity_poly.pdbx_strand_id
1 'polypeptide(L)' 'MSRAERIRQANSQIAAKAHELSFGAPIPFLCECGAPACRQFVRILLGDYDALRGSEGGILAPGHLPLLDDELPVA' A
#
# COMPACT_ATOMS: atom_id res chain seq x y z
N MET A 1 1.87 15.03 -5.86
CA MET A 1 1.55 13.70 -5.34
C MET A 1 2.74 13.10 -4.61
N SER A 2 2.56 12.67 -3.36
CA SER A 2 3.56 12.00 -2.53
C SER A 2 3.90 10.61 -3.06
N ARG A 3 4.98 9.99 -2.55
CA ARG A 3 5.30 8.59 -2.88
C ARG A 3 4.20 7.66 -2.40
N ALA A 4 3.67 7.88 -1.19
CA ALA A 4 2.61 7.06 -0.61
C ALA A 4 1.35 7.09 -1.49
N GLU A 5 0.96 8.25 -2.02
CA GLU A 5 -0.18 8.38 -2.94
C GLU A 5 0.03 7.58 -4.25
N ARG A 6 1.23 7.66 -4.85
CA ARG A 6 1.54 6.88 -6.06
C ARG A 6 1.52 5.38 -5.80
N ILE A 7 2.01 4.94 -4.63
CA ILE A 7 1.96 3.52 -4.23
C ILE A 7 0.52 3.07 -3.99
N ARG A 8 -0.29 3.87 -3.29
CA ARG A 8 -1.73 3.60 -3.09
C ARG A 8 -2.44 3.43 -4.44
N GLN A 9 -2.17 4.29 -5.41
CA GLN A 9 -2.73 4.17 -6.75
C GLN A 9 -2.31 2.86 -7.44
N ALA A 10 -1.03 2.48 -7.34
CA ALA A 10 -0.54 1.21 -7.90
C ALA A 10 -1.21 0.00 -7.24
N ASN A 11 -1.39 0.02 -5.92
CA ASN A 11 -2.11 -1.03 -5.20
C ASN A 11 -3.58 -1.12 -5.64
N SER A 12 -4.26 0.00 -5.86
CA SER A 12 -5.63 -0.01 -6.41
C SER A 12 -5.69 -0.63 -7.80
N GLN A 13 -4.69 -0.42 -8.66
CA GLN A 13 -4.63 -1.07 -9.97
C GLN A 13 -4.38 -2.58 -9.87
N ILE A 14 -3.52 -3.00 -8.95
CA ILE A 14 -3.30 -4.43 -8.66
C ILE A 14 -4.60 -5.09 -8.17
N ALA A 15 -5.30 -4.46 -7.23
CA ALA A 15 -6.56 -4.96 -6.69
C ALA A 15 -7.64 -5.05 -7.77
N ALA A 16 -7.79 -4.01 -8.60
CA ALA A 16 -8.72 -4.01 -9.72
C ALA A 16 -8.46 -5.19 -10.66
N LYS A 17 -7.19 -5.45 -10.99
CA LYS A 17 -6.85 -6.58 -11.85
C LYS A 17 -7.11 -7.94 -11.19
N ALA A 18 -6.88 -8.05 -9.89
CA ALA A 18 -7.16 -9.25 -9.14
C ALA A 18 -8.67 -9.56 -9.06
N HIS A 19 -9.50 -8.52 -8.90
CA HIS A 19 -10.96 -8.62 -8.99
C HIS A 19 -11.40 -9.15 -10.35
N GLU A 20 -10.92 -8.54 -11.45
CA GLU A 20 -11.23 -8.97 -12.82
C GLU A 20 -10.89 -10.45 -13.07
N LEU A 21 -9.78 -10.92 -12.51
CA LEU A 21 -9.29 -12.29 -12.71
C LEU A 21 -9.84 -13.29 -11.70
N SER A 22 -10.66 -12.86 -10.73
CA SER A 22 -11.11 -13.70 -9.60
C SER A 22 -9.92 -14.38 -8.90
N PHE A 23 -8.85 -13.63 -8.68
CA PHE A 23 -7.59 -14.18 -8.19
C PHE A 23 -7.72 -14.65 -6.73
N GLY A 24 -7.60 -15.96 -6.51
CA GLY A 24 -7.89 -16.60 -5.22
C GLY A 24 -6.69 -16.85 -4.29
N ALA A 25 -5.51 -16.30 -4.60
CA ALA A 25 -4.29 -16.47 -3.79
C ALA A 25 -3.80 -15.13 -3.23
N PRO A 26 -2.92 -15.12 -2.21
CA PRO A 26 -2.35 -13.88 -1.69
C PRO A 26 -1.64 -13.06 -2.77
N ILE A 27 -2.01 -11.79 -2.86
CA ILE A 27 -1.53 -10.84 -3.87
C ILE A 27 -0.40 -10.00 -3.28
N PRO A 28 0.73 -9.79 -3.99
CA PRO A 28 1.78 -8.90 -3.53
C PRO A 28 1.37 -7.43 -3.76
N PHE A 29 0.96 -6.77 -2.69
CA PHE A 29 0.79 -5.31 -2.67
C PHE A 29 2.08 -4.62 -2.25
N LEU A 30 2.26 -3.39 -2.68
CA LEU A 30 3.39 -2.54 -2.33
C LEU A 30 3.18 -1.92 -0.94
N CYS A 31 4.24 -1.82 -0.13
CA CYS A 31 4.18 -1.12 1.14
C CYS A 31 3.99 0.41 0.96
N GLU A 32 2.99 0.96 1.65
CA GLU A 32 2.55 2.35 1.59
C GLU A 32 3.19 3.26 2.65
N CYS A 33 4.30 2.83 3.27
CA CYS A 33 4.95 3.62 4.33
C CYS A 33 5.49 4.98 3.88
N GLY A 34 5.52 5.27 2.58
CA GLY A 34 6.00 6.55 2.05
C GLY A 34 7.52 6.68 1.96
N ALA A 35 8.29 5.79 2.60
CA ALA A 35 9.75 5.84 2.58
C ALA A 35 10.33 5.70 1.15
N PRO A 36 11.19 6.62 0.68
CA PRO A 36 11.72 6.63 -0.68
C PRO A 36 12.42 5.34 -1.10
N ALA A 37 13.14 4.71 -0.17
CA ALA A 37 13.91 3.49 -0.40
C ALA A 37 13.09 2.20 -0.17
N CYS A 38 11.84 2.27 0.31
CA CYS A 38 11.05 1.07 0.61
C CYS A 38 10.64 0.35 -0.69
N ARG A 39 10.97 -0.94 -0.77
CA ARG A 39 10.65 -1.85 -1.88
C ARG A 39 9.98 -3.15 -1.40
N GLN A 40 9.46 -3.15 -0.18
CA GLN A 40 8.85 -4.33 0.42
C GLN A 40 7.46 -4.60 -0.14
N PHE A 41 7.12 -5.89 -0.26
CA PHE A 41 5.78 -6.35 -0.60
C PHE A 41 5.06 -6.87 0.65
N VAL A 42 3.74 -6.69 0.66
CA VAL A 42 2.83 -7.25 1.66
C VAL A 42 1.90 -8.21 0.92
N ARG A 43 1.91 -9.49 1.31
CA ARG A 43 1.10 -10.53 0.67
C ARG A 43 -0.14 -10.78 1.51
N ILE A 44 -1.30 -10.41 0.98
CA ILE A 44 -2.61 -10.56 1.64
C ILE A 44 -3.67 -10.99 0.62
N LEU A 45 -4.81 -11.48 1.09
CA LEU A 45 -5.93 -11.79 0.20
C LEU A 45 -6.58 -10.50 -0.29
N LEU A 46 -7.27 -10.58 -1.42
CA LEU A 46 -8.01 -9.45 -1.98
C LEU A 46 -9.07 -8.92 -1.02
N GLY A 47 -9.77 -9.82 -0.29
CA GLY A 47 -10.74 -9.41 0.72
C GLY A 47 -10.13 -8.62 1.88
N ASP A 48 -8.89 -8.93 2.29
CA ASP A 48 -8.19 -8.18 3.33
C ASP A 48 -7.81 -6.79 2.83
N TYR A 49 -7.38 -6.69 1.56
CA TYR A 49 -7.11 -5.40 0.91
C TYR A 49 -8.37 -4.53 0.90
N ASP A 50 -9.50 -5.07 0.45
CA ASP A 50 -10.76 -4.32 0.36
C ASP A 50 -11.23 -3.84 1.75
N ALA A 51 -11.11 -4.70 2.77
CA ALA A 51 -11.42 -4.33 4.15
C ALA A 51 -10.53 -3.18 4.66
N LEU A 52 -9.22 -3.22 4.37
CA LEU A 52 -8.28 -2.16 4.73
C LEU A 52 -8.58 -0.85 4.00
N ARG A 53 -9.03 -0.90 2.74
CA ARG A 53 -9.39 0.30 1.97
C ARG A 53 -10.66 0.98 2.44
N GLY A 54 -11.55 0.25 3.12
CA GLY A 54 -12.68 0.84 3.84
C GLY A 54 -12.31 1.53 5.15
N SER A 55 -11.03 1.56 5.53
CA SER A 55 -10.52 2.16 6.76
C SER A 55 -9.48 3.25 6.47
N GLU A 56 -9.15 4.06 7.48
CA GLU A 56 -8.07 5.05 7.42
C GLU A 56 -6.65 4.42 7.30
N GLY A 57 -6.54 3.08 7.39
CA GLY A 57 -5.28 2.35 7.38
C GLY A 57 -4.56 2.27 6.02
N GLY A 58 -3.25 2.00 6.07
CA GLY A 58 -2.41 1.73 4.91
C GLY A 58 -1.87 0.30 4.90
N ILE A 59 -1.40 -0.17 3.74
CA ILE A 59 -0.72 -1.47 3.63
C ILE A 59 0.73 -1.29 4.04
N LEU A 60 1.08 -1.83 5.21
CA LEU A 60 2.41 -1.67 5.78
C LEU A 60 3.09 -3.03 5.88
N ALA A 61 4.36 -3.08 5.47
CA ALA A 61 5.18 -4.23 5.76
C ALA A 61 5.37 -4.35 7.28
N PRO A 62 5.57 -5.56 7.82
CA PRO A 62 5.79 -5.74 9.25
C PRO A 62 6.88 -4.81 9.79
N GLY A 63 6.57 -4.06 10.85
CA GLY A 63 7.48 -3.09 11.47
C GLY A 63 7.60 -1.73 10.76
N HIS A 64 6.89 -1.50 9.65
CA HIS A 64 6.86 -0.20 8.99
C HIS A 64 5.74 0.68 9.54
N LEU A 65 5.99 1.98 9.63
CA LEU A 65 5.02 3.01 9.96
C LEU A 65 4.84 3.97 8.79
N PRO A 66 3.67 4.60 8.61
CA PRO A 66 3.52 5.69 7.66
C PRO A 66 4.49 6.81 8.00
N LEU A 67 5.23 7.31 7.01
CA LEU A 67 5.89 8.60 7.17
C LEU A 67 4.79 9.66 7.29
N LEU A 68 4.80 10.36 8.42
CA LEU A 68 4.00 11.57 8.60
C LEU A 68 4.73 12.69 7.85
N ASP A 69 3.99 13.54 7.13
CA ASP A 69 4.53 14.64 6.34
C ASP A 69 5.02 15.83 7.23
N ASP A 70 5.44 15.56 8.47
CA ASP A 70 5.99 16.58 9.36
C ASP A 70 7.52 16.56 9.32
N GLU A 71 8.08 17.72 8.97
CA GLU A 71 9.49 18.09 8.87
C GLU A 71 10.18 17.75 7.53
N LEU A 72 9.82 18.50 6.49
CA LEU A 72 10.87 19.02 5.62
C LEU A 72 11.83 19.82 6.51
N PRO A 73 13.11 19.44 6.68
CA PRO A 73 14.05 20.32 7.33
C PRO A 73 14.13 21.61 6.49
N VAL A 74 13.73 22.73 7.10
CA VAL A 74 14.04 24.06 6.57
C VAL A 74 15.56 24.16 6.58
N ALA A 75 16.15 24.09 5.39
CA ALA A 75 17.55 24.42 5.17
C ALA A 75 17.74 25.95 5.21
#